data_AF-A0ABD6B754-F1
#
_entry.id   AF-A0ABD6B754-F1
#
_cell.length_a   1.000
_cell.length_b   1.000
_cell.length_c   1.000
_cell.angle_alpha   90.00
_cell.angle_beta   90.00
_cell.angle_gamma   90.00
#
_symmetry.space_group_name_H-M   'P 1'
#
loop_
_entity.id
_entity.type
_entity.pdbx_description
1 polymer ?
#
loop_
_entity_poly.entity_id
_entity_poly.type
_entity_poly.pdbx_seq_one_letter_code
_entity_poly.pdbx_strand_id
1 'polypeptide(L)'
;MSDRQPAGTPDTEVPTGQSGPYVGSPIIMATVRVVTPFVFTFGLFVMFHGADSSGGGFQGGVIVGTVVLMLGIAFGIEATREWIGSRLPVALIGVGMLAFLFTGIGSVLLGAGFLEYSVYHDLGIPHATKYGIEFVELGIGVIVSGIVTGLFFAIASGFNGGESA
;
A
#
# COMPACT_ATOMS: atom_id res chain seq x y z
N MET A 1 -64.36 17.89 -38.57
CA MET A 1 -63.31 16.86 -38.41
C MET A 1 -62.03 17.63 -38.16
N SER A 2 -61.61 17.71 -36.89
CA SER A 2 -60.37 18.38 -36.49
C SER A 2 -59.54 17.32 -35.77
N ASP A 3 -58.39 17.01 -36.34
CA ASP A 3 -57.52 15.92 -35.94
C ASP A 3 -57.07 16.03 -34.49
N ARG A 4 -57.20 14.92 -33.75
CA ARG A 4 -56.60 14.77 -32.42
C ARG A 4 -55.13 14.42 -32.61
N GLN A 5 -54.26 15.35 -32.23
CA GLN A 5 -52.84 15.10 -32.01
C GLN A 5 -52.69 14.00 -30.94
N PRO A 6 -52.01 12.86 -31.20
CA PRO A 6 -51.73 11.89 -30.15
C PRO A 6 -50.72 12.48 -29.17
N ALA A 7 -51.04 12.41 -27.88
CA ALA A 7 -50.17 12.85 -26.80
C ALA A 7 -48.84 12.10 -26.88
N GLY A 8 -47.75 12.84 -27.04
CA GLY A 8 -46.40 12.31 -26.96
C GLY A 8 -46.19 11.64 -25.60
N THR A 9 -45.63 10.43 -25.63
CA THR A 9 -45.08 9.76 -24.46
C THR A 9 -44.18 10.73 -23.68
N PRO A 10 -44.30 10.81 -22.34
CA PRO A 10 -43.37 11.61 -21.57
C PRO A 10 -41.98 11.06 -21.81
N ASP A 11 -41.07 11.90 -22.29
CA ASP A 11 -39.66 11.61 -22.36
C ASP A 11 -39.21 11.34 -20.92
N THR A 12 -39.10 10.06 -20.55
CA THR A 12 -38.33 9.65 -19.39
C THR A 12 -36.89 10.00 -19.71
N GLU A 13 -36.48 11.21 -19.33
CA GLU A 13 -35.07 11.56 -19.16
C GLU A 13 -34.46 10.51 -18.23
N VAL A 14 -33.75 9.55 -18.84
CA VAL A 14 -32.86 8.66 -18.13
C VAL A 14 -31.84 9.59 -17.47
N PRO A 15 -31.74 9.63 -16.13
CA PRO A 15 -30.70 10.41 -15.50
C PRO A 15 -29.37 9.85 -16.01
N THR A 16 -28.66 10.62 -16.82
CA THR A 16 -27.28 10.31 -17.22
C THR A 16 -26.43 10.48 -15.98
N GLY A 17 -26.49 9.47 -15.11
CA GLY A 17 -25.60 9.32 -13.97
C GLY A 17 -24.19 9.40 -14.51
N GLN A 18 -23.42 10.34 -13.96
CA GLN A 18 -22.02 10.56 -14.30
C GLN A 18 -21.27 9.23 -14.30
N SER A 19 -20.99 8.70 -15.48
CA SER A 19 -20.14 7.54 -15.67
C SER A 19 -18.70 8.01 -15.43
N GLY A 20 -18.28 7.96 -14.16
CA GLY A 20 -16.86 7.82 -13.88
C GLY A 20 -16.31 6.59 -14.64
N PRO A 21 -15.00 6.50 -14.91
CA PRO A 21 -14.41 5.43 -15.72
C PRO A 21 -14.61 3.99 -15.17
N TYR A 22 -15.22 3.84 -13.99
CA TYR A 22 -15.44 2.58 -13.32
C TYR A 22 -16.84 2.02 -13.59
N VAL A 23 -16.91 1.00 -14.44
CA VAL A 23 -18.05 0.07 -14.45
C VAL A 23 -17.72 -1.02 -13.44
N GLY A 24 -18.36 -1.00 -12.27
CA GLY A 24 -18.12 -1.98 -11.23
C GLY A 24 -18.39 -3.40 -11.74
N SER A 25 -17.33 -4.21 -11.88
CA SER A 25 -17.47 -5.62 -12.26
C SER A 25 -17.65 -6.47 -11.01
N PRO A 26 -18.80 -7.15 -10.83
CA PRO A 26 -19.02 -8.03 -9.68
C PRO A 26 -17.97 -9.14 -9.58
N ILE A 27 -17.47 -9.61 -10.74
CA ILE A 27 -16.43 -10.63 -10.82
C ILE A 27 -15.11 -10.07 -10.26
N ILE A 28 -14.67 -8.90 -10.70
CA ILE A 28 -13.42 -8.28 -10.22
C ILE A 28 -13.50 -8.01 -8.72
N MET A 29 -14.61 -7.45 -8.24
CA MET A 29 -14.82 -7.17 -6.82
C MET A 29 -14.78 -8.44 -5.96
N ALA A 30 -15.45 -9.50 -6.40
CA ALA A 30 -15.43 -10.79 -5.71
C ALA A 30 -14.03 -11.41 -5.69
N THR A 31 -13.33 -11.39 -6.83
CA THR A 31 -11.95 -11.91 -6.93
C THR A 31 -11.00 -11.14 -6.01
N VAL A 32 -11.00 -9.81 -6.06
CA VAL A 32 -10.12 -9.00 -5.20
C VAL A 32 -10.43 -9.25 -3.72
N ARG A 33 -11.70 -9.28 -3.32
CA ARG A 33 -12.08 -9.57 -1.92
C ARG A 33 -11.52 -10.91 -1.43
N VAL A 34 -11.52 -11.94 -2.27
CA VAL A 34 -10.99 -13.26 -1.91
C VAL A 34 -9.46 -13.29 -1.94
N VAL A 35 -8.83 -12.70 -2.96
CA VAL A 35 -7.38 -12.81 -3.20
C VAL A 35 -6.55 -11.88 -2.31
N THR A 36 -7.07 -10.70 -1.96
CA THR A 36 -6.40 -9.70 -1.11
C THR A 36 -5.74 -10.27 0.14
N PRO A 37 -6.42 -11.05 1.03
CA PRO A 37 -5.78 -11.58 2.23
C PRO A 37 -4.61 -12.51 1.92
N PHE A 38 -4.68 -13.28 0.83
CA PHE A 38 -3.58 -14.18 0.43
C PHE A 38 -2.39 -13.39 -0.11
N VAL A 39 -2.61 -12.38 -0.96
CA VAL A 39 -1.53 -11.53 -1.49
C VAL A 39 -0.87 -10.75 -0.37
N PHE A 40 -1.66 -10.19 0.57
CA PHE A 40 -1.14 -9.50 1.73
C PHE A 40 -0.28 -10.42 2.60
N THR A 41 -0.78 -11.62 2.93
CA THR A 41 -0.05 -12.62 3.73
C THR A 41 1.22 -13.08 3.02
N PHE A 42 1.18 -13.27 1.69
CA PHE A 42 2.36 -13.60 0.90
C PHE A 42 3.39 -12.47 0.94
N GLY A 43 2.98 -11.22 0.81
CA GLY A 43 3.86 -10.06 0.95
C GLY A 43 4.52 -10.01 2.34
N LEU A 44 3.76 -10.24 3.41
CA LEU A 44 4.31 -10.36 4.77
C LEU A 44 5.33 -11.50 4.86
N PHE A 45 4.99 -12.69 4.34
CA PHE A 45 5.88 -13.84 4.33
C PHE A 45 7.22 -13.52 3.66
N VAL A 46 7.20 -12.86 2.49
CA VAL A 46 8.41 -12.44 1.77
C VAL A 46 9.25 -11.45 2.58
N MET A 47 8.62 -10.54 3.34
CA MET A 47 9.35 -9.61 4.21
C MET A 47 9.97 -10.30 5.42
N PHE A 48 9.26 -11.24 6.06
CA PHE A 48 9.76 -11.95 7.25
C PHE A 48 10.87 -12.98 6.95
N HIS A 49 11.02 -13.42 5.69
CA HIS A 49 11.99 -14.46 5.30
C HIS A 49 13.07 -13.95 4.34
N GLY A 50 13.31 -12.64 4.28
CA GLY A 50 14.29 -12.06 3.36
C GLY A 50 15.73 -12.49 3.63
N ALA A 51 16.10 -12.74 4.90
CA ALA A 51 17.44 -13.20 5.25
C ALA A 51 17.73 -14.66 4.81
N ASP A 52 16.70 -15.50 4.70
CA ASP A 52 16.85 -16.92 4.38
C ASP A 52 16.49 -17.26 2.91
N SER A 53 15.84 -16.36 2.18
CA SER A 53 15.26 -16.64 0.85
C SER A 53 15.51 -15.53 -0.16
N SER A 54 15.32 -15.82 -1.45
CA SER A 54 15.34 -14.78 -2.49
C SER A 54 14.12 -13.87 -2.31
N GLY A 55 14.35 -12.63 -1.85
CA GLY A 55 13.27 -11.70 -1.57
C GLY A 55 13.67 -10.59 -0.61
N GLY A 56 12.81 -10.33 0.38
CA GLY A 56 13.03 -9.41 1.48
C GLY A 56 12.13 -8.18 1.46
N GLY A 57 12.56 -7.16 2.22
CA GLY A 57 11.79 -5.95 2.52
C GLY A 57 11.21 -5.26 1.29
N PHE A 58 12.06 -4.99 0.30
CA PHE A 58 11.63 -4.25 -0.89
C PHE A 58 10.52 -4.98 -1.65
N GLN A 59 10.76 -6.24 -2.03
CA GLN A 59 9.80 -7.01 -2.84
C GLN A 59 8.51 -7.28 -2.08
N GLY A 60 8.61 -7.68 -0.81
CA GLY A 60 7.44 -7.90 0.04
C GLY A 60 6.65 -6.62 0.28
N GLY A 61 7.32 -5.48 0.47
CA GLY A 61 6.70 -4.16 0.57
C GLY A 61 5.95 -3.75 -0.69
N VAL A 62 6.48 -4.04 -1.89
CA VAL A 62 5.77 -3.82 -3.17
C VAL A 62 4.51 -4.68 -3.26
N ILE A 63 4.58 -5.95 -2.86
CA ILE A 63 3.43 -6.86 -2.85
C ILE A 63 2.35 -6.33 -1.91
N VAL A 64 2.72 -5.92 -0.69
CA VAL A 64 1.79 -5.32 0.27
C VAL A 64 1.20 -4.01 -0.26
N GLY A 65 2.01 -3.12 -0.86
CA GLY A 65 1.52 -1.91 -1.51
C GLY A 65 0.51 -2.20 -2.62
N THR A 66 0.74 -3.25 -3.42
CA THR A 66 -0.15 -3.67 -4.51
C THR A 66 -1.54 -4.07 -4.03
N VAL A 67 -1.68 -4.52 -2.78
CA VAL A 67 -3.01 -4.78 -2.18
C VAL A 67 -3.87 -3.51 -2.17
N VAL A 68 -3.27 -2.35 -1.88
CA VAL A 68 -3.97 -1.07 -1.93
C VAL A 68 -4.41 -0.71 -3.35
N LEU A 69 -3.53 -0.96 -4.34
CA LEU A 69 -3.85 -0.75 -5.75
C LEU A 69 -5.04 -1.63 -6.17
N MET A 70 -5.03 -2.91 -5.80
CA MET A 70 -6.12 -3.85 -6.10
C MET A 70 -7.45 -3.36 -5.50
N LEU A 71 -7.44 -2.89 -4.24
CA LEU A 71 -8.63 -2.34 -3.59
C LEU A 71 -9.11 -1.05 -4.29
N GLY A 72 -8.20 -0.15 -4.64
CA GLY A 72 -8.50 1.08 -5.36
C GLY A 72 -9.12 0.83 -6.73
N ILE A 73 -8.62 -0.17 -7.46
CA ILE A 73 -9.17 -0.55 -8.78
C ILE A 73 -10.50 -1.31 -8.63
N ALA A 74 -10.66 -2.16 -7.63
CA ALA A 74 -11.90 -2.94 -7.49
C ALA A 74 -13.07 -2.15 -6.90
N PHE A 75 -12.80 -1.28 -5.91
CA PHE A 75 -13.81 -0.61 -5.09
C PHE A 75 -13.82 0.91 -5.23
N GLY A 76 -12.91 1.48 -6.04
CA GLY A 76 -12.81 2.90 -6.29
C GLY A 76 -11.63 3.54 -5.54
N ILE A 77 -10.89 4.38 -6.26
CA ILE A 77 -9.65 5.01 -5.79
C ILE A 77 -9.96 5.99 -4.65
N GLU A 78 -10.95 6.86 -4.82
CA GLU A 78 -11.27 7.89 -3.82
C GLU A 78 -11.77 7.27 -2.51
N ALA A 79 -12.65 6.26 -2.59
CA ALA A 79 -13.12 5.52 -1.43
C ALA A 79 -11.96 4.81 -0.70
N THR A 80 -11.01 4.24 -1.45
CA THR A 80 -9.82 3.59 -0.87
C THR A 80 -8.87 4.61 -0.24
N ARG A 81 -8.72 5.78 -0.86
CA ARG A 81 -7.91 6.89 -0.33
C ARG A 81 -8.49 7.44 0.96
N GLU A 82 -9.80 7.61 1.03
CA GLU A 82 -10.50 8.07 2.24
C GLU A 82 -10.37 7.02 3.37
N TRP A 83 -10.52 5.73 3.04
CA TRP A 83 -10.36 4.64 4.01
C TRP A 83 -8.93 4.55 4.58
N ILE A 84 -7.90 4.69 3.75
CA ILE A 84 -6.49 4.63 4.19
C ILE A 84 -6.05 5.94 4.87
N GLY A 85 -6.55 7.07 4.37
CA GLY A 85 -6.13 8.40 4.79
C GLY A 85 -4.78 8.83 4.21
N SER A 86 -4.58 10.13 4.04
CA SER A 86 -3.33 10.70 3.52
C SER A 86 -2.14 10.55 4.47
N ARG A 87 -2.39 10.38 5.76
CA ARG A 87 -1.36 10.31 6.80
C ARG A 87 -0.72 8.93 6.92
N LEU A 88 -1.47 7.85 6.65
CA LEU A 88 -0.98 6.50 6.89
C LEU A 88 0.25 6.16 6.02
N PRO A 89 0.27 6.40 4.69
CA PRO A 89 1.44 6.10 3.87
C PRO A 89 2.70 6.87 4.32
N VAL A 90 2.53 8.14 4.69
CA VAL A 90 3.63 8.98 5.20
C VAL A 90 4.12 8.48 6.56
N ALA A 91 3.19 8.09 7.44
CA ALA A 91 3.52 7.52 8.74
C ALA A 91 4.29 6.20 8.61
N LEU A 92 3.90 5.31 7.68
CA LEU A 92 4.62 4.07 7.41
C LEU A 92 6.06 4.36 6.96
N ILE A 93 6.25 5.30 6.03
CA ILE A 93 7.59 5.73 5.61
C ILE A 93 8.40 6.23 6.82
N GLY A 94 7.83 7.12 7.63
CA GLY A 94 8.51 7.65 8.81
C GLY A 94 8.87 6.57 9.83
N VAL A 95 7.95 5.67 10.14
CA VAL A 95 8.17 4.56 11.09
C VAL A 95 9.26 3.62 10.59
N GLY A 96 9.22 3.22 9.32
CA GLY A 96 10.24 2.34 8.76
C GLY A 96 11.62 3.01 8.70
N MET A 97 11.68 4.30 8.37
CA MET A 97 12.95 5.07 8.42
C MET A 97 13.50 5.15 9.84
N LEU A 98 12.66 5.41 10.83
CA LEU A 98 13.05 5.43 12.23
C LEU A 98 13.54 4.05 12.68
N ALA A 99 12.85 2.97 12.33
CA ALA A 99 13.28 1.61 12.64
C ALA A 99 14.66 1.29 12.06
N PHE A 100 14.92 1.66 10.79
CA PHE A 100 16.22 1.53 10.16
C PHE A 100 17.31 2.31 10.91
N LEU A 101 17.03 3.59 11.21
CA LEU A 101 17.97 4.47 11.89
C LEU A 101 18.28 4.00 13.31
N PHE A 102 17.26 3.61 14.08
CA PHE A 102 17.45 3.11 15.45
C PHE A 102 18.25 1.81 15.47
N THR A 103 18.05 0.92 14.50
CA THR A 103 18.83 -0.31 14.40
C THR A 103 20.31 0.00 14.17
N GLY A 104 20.63 0.89 13.23
CA GLY A 104 22.02 1.22 12.94
C GLY A 104 22.69 2.12 13.98
N ILE A 105 21.96 3.07 14.59
CA ILE A 105 22.50 3.85 15.71
C ILE A 105 22.69 2.96 16.95
N GLY A 106 21.82 1.98 17.16
CA GLY A 106 21.91 1.06 18.29
C GLY A 106 23.25 0.35 18.37
N SER A 107 23.80 -0.11 17.23
CA SER A 107 25.12 -0.75 17.19
C SER A 107 26.25 0.25 17.46
N VAL A 108 26.12 1.49 16.98
CA VAL A 108 27.08 2.58 17.23
C VAL A 108 27.13 2.97 18.71
N LEU A 109 25.98 3.03 19.38
CA LEU A 109 25.93 3.32 20.82
C LEU A 109 26.60 2.24 21.68
N LEU A 110 26.74 1.03 21.14
CA LEU A 110 27.46 -0.08 21.77
C LEU A 110 28.95 -0.12 21.41
N GLY A 111 29.45 0.86 20.66
CA GLY A 111 30.86 0.98 20.29
C GLY A 111 31.25 0.26 18.99
N ALA A 112 30.28 -0.26 18.23
CA ALA A 112 30.51 -0.91 16.94
C ALA A 112 30.21 0.02 15.75
N GLY A 113 30.40 -0.46 14.51
CA GLY A 113 29.99 0.24 13.30
C GLY A 113 28.46 0.34 13.13
N PHE A 114 28.00 1.19 12.20
CA PHE A 114 26.57 1.28 11.85
C PHE A 114 26.08 -0.03 11.22
N LEU A 115 24.99 -0.60 11.76
CA LEU A 115 24.44 -1.91 11.37
C LEU A 115 25.40 -3.10 11.59
N GLU A 116 26.40 -2.93 12.47
CA GLU A 116 27.27 -4.02 12.86
C GLU A 116 26.57 -4.90 13.91
N TYR A 117 25.85 -5.92 13.43
CA TYR A 117 24.98 -6.73 14.29
C TYR A 117 25.73 -7.69 15.24
N SER A 118 27.02 -7.96 15.01
CA SER A 118 27.85 -8.82 15.87
C SER A 118 27.90 -8.32 17.31
N VAL A 119 27.81 -7.00 17.53
CA VAL A 119 27.80 -6.42 18.88
C VAL A 119 26.63 -6.90 19.75
N TYR A 120 25.51 -7.26 19.12
CA TYR A 120 24.34 -7.80 19.82
C TYR A 120 24.51 -9.29 20.18
N HIS A 121 25.33 -10.02 19.43
CA HIS A 121 25.70 -11.39 19.78
C HIS A 121 26.54 -11.41 21.06
N ASP A 122 27.45 -10.45 21.22
CA ASP A 122 28.28 -10.31 22.41
C ASP A 122 27.46 -9.92 23.67
N LEU A 123 26.26 -9.36 23.48
CA LEU A 123 25.26 -9.12 24.53
C LEU A 123 24.39 -10.34 24.86
N GLY A 124 24.65 -11.49 24.24
CA GLY A 124 23.93 -12.75 24.49
C GLY A 124 22.68 -12.96 23.65
N ILE A 125 22.47 -12.20 22.58
CA ILE A 125 21.37 -12.43 21.63
C ILE A 125 21.80 -13.48 20.60
N PRO A 126 21.23 -14.71 20.63
CA PRO A 126 21.57 -15.72 19.64
C PRO A 126 21.09 -15.28 18.25
N HIS A 127 21.87 -15.59 17.20
CA HIS A 127 21.54 -15.27 15.80
C HIS A 127 21.27 -13.78 15.54
N ALA A 128 21.89 -12.88 16.30
CA ALA A 128 21.64 -11.44 16.21
C ALA A 128 21.79 -10.85 14.80
N THR A 129 22.75 -11.33 14.01
CA THR A 129 22.92 -10.90 12.61
C THR A 129 21.70 -11.22 11.75
N LYS A 130 21.14 -12.42 11.88
CA LYS A 130 19.95 -12.83 11.11
C LYS A 130 18.76 -11.96 11.49
N TYR A 131 18.46 -11.87 12.78
CA TYR A 131 17.33 -11.08 13.27
C TYR A 131 17.50 -9.57 12.98
N GLY A 132 18.73 -9.06 13.03
CA GLY A 132 19.04 -7.68 12.66
C GLY A 132 18.75 -7.39 11.19
N ILE A 133 19.17 -8.29 10.29
CA ILE A 133 18.87 -8.19 8.86
C ILE A 133 17.35 -8.26 8.63
N GLU A 134 16.66 -9.28 9.16
CA GLU A 134 15.21 -9.43 9.00
C GLU A 134 14.44 -8.21 9.52
N PHE A 135 14.85 -7.66 10.66
CA PHE A 135 14.21 -6.47 11.24
C PHE A 135 14.39 -5.23 10.35
N VAL A 136 15.60 -5.02 9.81
CA VAL A 136 15.88 -3.92 8.88
C VAL A 136 15.12 -4.09 7.59
N GLU A 137 15.04 -5.31 7.06
CA GLU A 137 14.24 -5.62 5.88
C GLU A 137 12.76 -5.38 6.11
N LEU A 138 12.21 -5.74 7.27
CA LEU A 138 10.83 -5.39 7.62
C LEU A 138 10.62 -3.87 7.63
N GLY A 139 11.54 -3.11 8.21
CA GLY A 139 11.52 -1.64 8.16
C GLY A 139 11.51 -1.10 6.73
N ILE A 140 12.37 -1.63 5.86
CA ILE A 140 12.42 -1.29 4.43
C ILE A 140 11.08 -1.64 3.75
N GLY A 141 10.49 -2.80 4.05
CA GLY A 141 9.22 -3.20 3.46
C GLY A 141 8.04 -2.31 3.86
N VAL A 142 8.03 -1.83 5.10
CA VAL A 142 7.07 -0.82 5.55
C VAL A 142 7.23 0.50 4.78
N ILE A 143 8.47 0.98 4.60
CA ILE A 143 8.76 2.17 3.77
C ILE A 143 8.22 1.98 2.35
N VAL A 144 8.58 0.87 1.72
CA VAL A 144 8.26 0.60 0.32
C VAL A 144 6.75 0.48 0.12
N SER A 145 6.03 -0.19 1.03
CA SER A 145 4.56 -0.25 1.00
C SER A 145 3.93 1.14 1.08
N GLY A 146 4.44 2.01 1.96
CA GLY A 146 4.02 3.41 2.06
C GLY A 146 4.29 4.20 0.78
N ILE A 147 5.48 4.06 0.20
CA ILE A 147 5.85 4.72 -1.06
C ILE A 147 4.94 4.26 -2.21
N VAL A 148 4.76 2.95 -2.39
CA VAL A 148 3.92 2.39 -3.47
C VAL A 148 2.48 2.88 -3.34
N THR A 149 1.94 2.89 -2.13
CA THR A 149 0.60 3.41 -1.84
C THR A 149 0.50 4.90 -2.14
N GLY A 150 1.48 5.70 -1.67
CA GLY A 150 1.51 7.14 -1.90
C GLY A 150 1.64 7.50 -3.38
N LEU A 151 2.50 6.80 -4.12
CA LEU A 151 2.67 6.96 -5.56
C LEU A 151 1.38 6.62 -6.31
N PHE A 152 0.70 5.54 -5.93
CA PHE A 152 -0.59 5.19 -6.53
C PHE A 152 -1.60 6.33 -6.41
N PHE A 153 -1.76 6.88 -5.22
CA PHE A 153 -2.68 8.01 -5.01
C PHE A 153 -2.23 9.29 -5.72
N ALA A 154 -0.94 9.61 -5.72
CA ALA A 154 -0.40 10.78 -6.39
C ALA A 154 -0.61 10.73 -7.91
N ILE A 155 -0.38 9.55 -8.52
CA ILE A 155 -0.62 9.34 -9.95
C ILE A 155 -2.12 9.42 -10.24
N ALA A 156 -2.95 8.80 -9.40
CA ALA A 156 -4.40 8.80 -9.59
C ALA A 156 -5.05 10.18 -9.45
N SER A 157 -4.48 11.10 -8.66
CA SER A 157 -4.99 12.46 -8.52
C SER A 157 -4.72 13.37 -9.73
N GLY A 158 -3.80 12.99 -10.64
CA GLY A 158 -3.39 13.82 -11.77
C GLY A 158 -2.67 15.12 -11.36
N PHE A 159 -2.19 15.89 -12.33
CA PHE A 159 -1.36 17.09 -12.11
C PHE A 159 -2.14 18.35 -11.66
N ASN A 160 -3.45 18.27 -11.47
CA ASN A 160 -4.31 19.44 -11.18
C ASN A 160 -4.56 19.68 -9.67
N GLY A 161 -3.99 18.86 -8.77
CA GLY A 161 -4.18 18.98 -7.32
C GLY A 161 -3.34 20.06 -6.62
N GLY A 162 -2.80 21.03 -7.36
CA GLY A 162 -1.86 22.05 -6.86
C GLY A 162 -2.49 23.27 -6.17
N GLU A 163 -3.82 23.41 -6.16
CA GLU A 163 -4.49 24.55 -5.55
C GLU A 163 -5.39 24.10 -4.39
N SER A 164 -4.77 23.70 -3.28
CA SER A 164 -5.24 23.90 -1.88
C SER A 164 -4.55 22.90 -0.94
N ALA A 165 -3.33 23.25 -0.54
CA ALA A 165 -2.71 22.76 0.69
C ALA A 165 -2.13 23.97 1.42
#